data_AF-A0A919BDN9-F1
#
_entry.id   AF-A0A919BDN9-F1
#
_cell.length_a   1.000
_cell.length_b   1.000
_cell.length_c   1.000
_cell.angle_alpha   90.00
_cell.angle_beta   90.00
_cell.angle_gamma   90.00
#
_symmetry.space_group_name_H-M   'P 1'
#
loop_
_entity.id
_entity.type
_entity.pdbx_description
1 polymer ?
#
loop_
_entity_poly.entity_id
_entity_poly.type
_entity_poly.pdbx_seq_one_letter_code
_entity_poly.pdbx_strand_id
1 'polypeptide(L)'
;MYSKNMNKLTAKNSLNSLLKMFALTFSLFYVLSSMAAQNIDVSEAYVRATIPGTKISSAYMTIANHSANDVKLVAVKGAISDRIEIHEHTMADGMMKMRQVESLLIKSHDTTVLQPSGYHLMIFNLEKPLVPEQTVKLTLIFDNKNEVELELPVQSIKKQKKKAHEHHH
;
A
#
# COMPACT_ATOMS: atom_id res chain seq x y z
N MET A 1 16.79 44.62 -62.61
CA MET A 1 17.15 43.21 -62.30
C MET A 1 16.89 42.95 -60.81
N TYR A 2 15.67 42.56 -60.44
CA TYR A 2 15.30 42.36 -59.03
C TYR A 2 14.26 41.24 -58.92
N SER A 3 14.63 40.01 -59.27
CA SER A 3 13.76 38.84 -59.05
C SER A 3 14.58 37.56 -59.12
N LYS A 4 15.19 37.15 -58.00
CA LYS A 4 15.70 35.78 -57.82
C LYS A 4 15.75 35.29 -56.36
N ASN A 5 15.29 36.08 -55.38
CA ASN A 5 15.41 35.73 -53.96
C ASN A 5 14.09 35.44 -53.20
N MET A 6 12.92 35.50 -53.84
CA MET A 6 11.65 35.26 -53.14
C MET A 6 11.29 33.77 -52.95
N ASN A 7 11.86 32.83 -53.71
CA ASN A 7 11.48 31.41 -53.64
C ASN A 7 12.24 30.60 -52.56
N LYS A 8 13.36 31.11 -52.04
CA LYS A 8 14.15 30.42 -51.00
C LYS A 8 13.62 30.66 -49.57
N LEU A 9 12.92 31.77 -49.35
CA LEU A 9 12.38 32.11 -48.02
C LEU A 9 11.10 31.32 -47.69
N THR A 10 10.24 31.07 -48.67
CA THR A 10 8.99 30.33 -48.50
C THR A 10 9.20 28.84 -48.21
N ALA A 11 10.18 28.20 -48.85
CA ALA A 11 10.50 26.79 -48.61
C ALA A 11 11.14 26.52 -47.23
N LYS A 12 11.95 27.45 -46.70
CA LYS A 12 12.54 27.32 -45.35
C LYS A 12 11.49 27.46 -44.24
N ASN A 13 10.49 28.33 -44.44
CA ASN A 13 9.43 28.55 -43.45
C ASN A 13 8.42 27.39 -43.41
N SER A 14 8.11 26.75 -44.54
CA SER A 14 7.26 25.54 -44.56
C SER A 14 7.96 24.33 -43.94
N LEU A 15 9.28 24.17 -44.16
CA LEU A 15 10.08 23.11 -43.56
C LEU A 15 10.21 23.28 -42.04
N ASN A 16 10.41 24.51 -41.56
CA ASN A 16 10.45 24.82 -40.12
C ASN A 16 9.07 24.69 -39.44
N SER A 17 7.97 24.88 -40.17
CA SER A 17 6.61 24.65 -39.67
C SER A 17 6.28 23.16 -39.57
N LEU A 18 6.67 22.34 -40.57
CA LEU A 18 6.55 20.88 -40.50
C LEU A 18 7.40 20.28 -39.38
N LEU A 19 8.63 20.78 -39.19
CA LEU A 19 9.53 20.32 -38.13
C LEU A 19 9.01 20.68 -36.73
N LYS A 20 8.35 21.84 -36.58
CA LYS A 20 7.67 22.25 -35.33
C LYS A 20 6.38 21.47 -35.09
N MET A 21 5.61 21.13 -36.12
CA MET A 21 4.45 20.23 -35.97
C MET A 21 4.86 18.81 -35.59
N PHE A 22 6.00 18.31 -36.09
CA PHE A 22 6.53 17.00 -35.69
C PHE A 22 7.10 17.00 -34.26
N ALA A 23 7.71 18.11 -33.82
CA ALA A 23 8.17 18.27 -32.44
C ALA A 23 7.02 18.48 -31.43
N LEU A 24 5.91 19.11 -31.85
CA LEU A 24 4.76 19.35 -30.99
C LEU A 24 3.88 18.10 -30.82
N THR A 25 3.86 17.17 -31.78
CA THR A 25 3.16 15.88 -31.63
C THR A 25 3.98 14.83 -30.89
N PHE A 26 5.31 14.91 -30.88
CA PHE A 26 6.15 13.97 -30.13
C PHE A 26 6.19 14.25 -28.62
N SER A 27 5.92 15.49 -28.19
CA SER A 27 5.82 15.84 -26.77
C SER A 27 4.49 15.43 -26.12
N LEU A 28 3.47 15.06 -26.89
CA LEU A 28 2.14 14.75 -26.36
C LEU A 28 1.90 13.24 -26.16
N PHE A 29 2.85 12.38 -26.55
CA PHE A 29 2.69 10.92 -26.48
C PHE A 29 3.50 10.23 -25.36
N TYR A 30 4.16 10.98 -24.48
CA TYR A 30 5.02 10.42 -23.42
C TYR A 30 4.41 10.40 -22.01
N VAL A 31 3.15 10.78 -21.84
CA VAL A 31 2.46 10.69 -20.55
C VAL A 31 1.33 9.67 -20.62
N LEU A 32 1.62 8.49 -21.17
CA LEU A 32 0.88 7.30 -20.78
C LEU A 32 1.62 6.68 -19.61
N SER A 33 1.49 7.30 -18.44
CA SER A 33 1.86 6.66 -17.19
C SER A 33 1.13 5.32 -17.16
N SER A 34 1.90 4.22 -17.23
CA SER A 34 1.37 2.90 -16.96
C SER A 34 0.87 2.91 -15.52
N MET A 35 -0.43 3.18 -15.35
CA MET A 35 -1.14 2.71 -14.17
C MET A 35 -1.17 1.19 -14.33
N ALA A 36 -0.06 0.53 -13.99
CA ALA A 36 -0.10 -0.88 -13.69
C ALA A 36 -1.16 -1.02 -12.59
N ALA A 37 -2.29 -1.62 -12.94
CA ALA A 37 -3.34 -1.88 -11.97
C ALA A 37 -2.69 -2.67 -10.84
N GLN A 38 -2.57 -2.05 -9.66
CA GLN A 38 -2.12 -2.78 -8.49
C GLN A 38 -3.21 -3.81 -8.21
N ASN A 39 -2.89 -5.08 -8.45
CA ASN A 39 -3.84 -6.18 -8.24
C ASN A 39 -4.06 -6.46 -6.75
N ILE A 40 -3.45 -5.69 -5.86
CA ILE A 40 -3.65 -5.78 -4.43
C ILE A 40 -4.38 -4.53 -3.99
N ASP A 41 -5.56 -4.73 -3.41
CA ASP A 41 -6.31 -3.68 -2.74
C ASP A 41 -6.22 -3.86 -1.23
N VAL A 42 -6.07 -2.76 -0.50
CA VAL A 42 -6.01 -2.77 0.95
C VAL A 42 -7.03 -1.79 1.50
N SER A 43 -7.95 -2.29 2.31
CA SER A 43 -9.06 -1.52 2.87
C SER A 43 -9.17 -1.72 4.38
N GLU A 44 -9.98 -0.87 5.01
CA GLU A 44 -10.24 -0.89 6.46
C GLU A 44 -8.98 -0.91 7.34
N ALA A 45 -7.88 -0.35 6.82
CA ALA A 45 -6.58 -0.40 7.48
C ALA A 45 -6.51 0.58 8.66
N TYR A 46 -5.99 0.14 9.80
CA TYR A 46 -5.74 0.99 10.95
C TYR A 46 -4.66 0.43 11.87
N VAL A 47 -4.03 1.31 12.66
CA VAL A 47 -3.13 0.92 13.75
C VAL A 47 -3.82 1.15 15.08
N ARG A 48 -3.62 0.26 16.04
CA ARG A 48 -4.14 0.45 17.39
C ARG A 48 -3.32 1.49 18.15
N ALA A 49 -3.96 2.32 18.96
CA ALA A 49 -3.26 3.19 19.90
C ALA A 49 -2.46 2.35 20.91
N THR A 50 -1.27 2.82 21.27
CA THR A 50 -0.38 2.11 22.19
C THR A 50 -1.01 2.03 23.58
N ILE A 51 -0.86 0.88 24.25
CA ILE A 51 -1.26 0.75 25.66
C ILE A 51 -0.24 1.52 26.51
N PRO A 52 -0.66 2.40 27.45
CA PRO A 52 0.28 3.12 28.30
C PRO A 52 1.30 2.20 28.97
N GLY A 53 2.58 2.57 28.89
CA GLY A 53 3.69 1.78 29.44
C GLY A 53 4.23 0.67 28.53
N THR A 54 3.66 0.48 27.34
CA THR A 54 4.13 -0.53 26.37
C THR A 54 4.82 0.13 25.16
N LYS A 55 5.73 -0.60 24.52
CA LYS A 55 6.36 -0.22 23.23
C LYS A 55 5.90 -1.09 22.07
N ILE A 56 4.70 -1.65 22.20
CA ILE A 56 4.10 -2.56 21.23
C ILE A 56 2.75 -2.01 20.76
N SER A 57 2.41 -2.31 19.51
CA SER A 57 1.06 -2.12 18.99
C SER A 57 0.75 -3.17 17.92
N SER A 58 -0.46 -3.12 17.38
CA SER A 58 -0.96 -4.01 16.35
C SER A 58 -1.62 -3.20 15.24
N ALA A 59 -1.45 -3.60 13.98
CA ALA A 59 -2.20 -3.08 12.85
C ALA A 59 -3.08 -4.15 12.20
N TYR A 60 -4.19 -3.69 11.63
CA TYR A 60 -5.28 -4.50 11.08
C TYR A 60 -5.70 -3.91 9.74
N MET A 61 -6.17 -4.74 8.83
CA MET A 61 -6.57 -4.35 7.47
C MET A 61 -7.23 -5.53 6.76
N THR A 62 -7.89 -5.26 5.64
CA THR A 62 -8.38 -6.26 4.71
C THR A 62 -7.53 -6.18 3.44
N ILE A 63 -6.98 -7.31 2.98
CA ILE A 63 -6.14 -7.40 1.78
C ILE A 63 -6.86 -8.25 0.74
N ALA A 64 -7.20 -7.68 -0.41
CA ALA A 64 -7.80 -8.38 -1.54
C ALA A 64 -6.79 -8.55 -2.66
N ASN A 65 -6.66 -9.78 -3.18
CA ASN A 65 -5.82 -10.08 -4.34
C ASN A 65 -6.72 -10.28 -5.57
N HIS A 66 -6.71 -9.33 -6.48
CA HIS A 66 -7.44 -9.37 -7.75
C HIS A 66 -6.68 -10.05 -8.89
N SER A 67 -5.45 -10.51 -8.66
CA SER A 67 -4.66 -11.18 -9.70
C SER A 67 -5.05 -12.64 -9.87
N ALA A 68 -4.69 -13.20 -11.03
CA ALA A 68 -4.85 -14.62 -11.36
C ALA A 68 -3.84 -15.55 -10.65
N ASN A 69 -2.93 -15.00 -9.84
CA ASN A 69 -1.91 -15.77 -9.13
C ASN A 69 -2.02 -15.54 -7.62
N ASP A 70 -1.62 -16.54 -6.85
CA ASP A 70 -1.42 -16.36 -5.42
C ASP A 70 -0.29 -15.36 -5.16
N VAL A 71 -0.40 -14.58 -4.09
CA VAL A 71 0.67 -13.69 -3.60
C VAL A 71 0.92 -13.93 -2.13
N LYS A 72 2.11 -13.58 -1.65
CA LYS A 72 2.43 -13.62 -0.23
C LYS A 72 2.88 -12.27 0.28
N LEU A 73 2.28 -11.79 1.36
CA LEU A 73 2.86 -10.71 2.16
C LEU A 73 4.04 -11.30 2.93
N VAL A 74 5.25 -10.82 2.66
CA VAL A 74 6.50 -11.38 3.21
C VAL A 74 7.20 -10.43 4.18
N ALA A 75 6.91 -9.14 4.09
CA ALA A 75 7.46 -8.15 5.02
C ALA A 75 6.59 -6.91 5.12
N VAL A 76 6.76 -6.18 6.21
CA VAL A 76 6.18 -4.85 6.41
C VAL A 76 7.26 -3.93 6.95
N LYS A 77 7.33 -2.70 6.44
CA LYS A 77 8.26 -1.67 6.91
C LYS A 77 7.51 -0.39 7.27
N GLY A 78 8.08 0.42 8.14
CA GLY A 78 7.55 1.75 8.46
C GLY A 78 8.49 2.49 9.38
N ALA A 79 8.55 3.82 9.27
CA ALA A 79 9.47 4.65 10.06
C ALA A 79 9.18 4.65 11.57
N ILE A 80 8.05 4.08 11.99
CA ILE A 80 7.63 4.03 13.41
C ILE A 80 8.31 2.93 14.23
N SER A 81 8.95 1.96 13.58
CA SER A 81 9.52 0.77 14.21
C SER A 81 10.53 0.07 13.30
N ASP A 82 11.58 -0.50 13.89
CA ASP A 82 12.55 -1.35 13.22
C ASP A 82 12.08 -2.81 13.05
N ARG A 83 10.96 -3.19 13.68
CA ARG A 83 10.49 -4.57 13.76
C ARG A 83 8.96 -4.65 13.69
N ILE A 84 8.47 -5.00 12.50
CA ILE A 84 7.06 -5.27 12.22
C ILE A 84 6.94 -6.71 11.72
N GLU A 85 6.10 -7.51 12.37
CA GLU A 85 5.97 -8.93 12.12
C GLU A 85 4.53 -9.32 11.80
N ILE A 86 4.35 -10.38 11.01
CA ILE A 86 3.04 -10.97 10.74
C ILE A 86 2.79 -12.04 11.81
N HIS A 87 1.68 -11.93 12.53
CA HIS A 87 1.31 -12.86 13.60
C HIS A 87 -0.05 -13.47 13.33
N GLU A 88 -0.24 -14.69 13.82
CA GLU A 88 -1.52 -15.40 13.82
C GLU A 88 -1.88 -15.83 15.25
N HIS A 89 -3.18 -16.06 15.48
CA HIS A 89 -3.63 -16.77 16.67
C HIS A 89 -3.92 -18.23 16.31
N THR A 90 -3.29 -19.16 17.04
CA THR A 90 -3.54 -20.60 16.90
C THR A 90 -4.02 -21.18 18.22
N MET A 91 -4.97 -22.11 18.16
CA MET A 91 -5.30 -23.00 19.27
C MET A 91 -4.21 -24.06 19.40
N ALA A 92 -3.50 -24.06 20.53
CA ALA A 92 -2.56 -25.11 20.88
C ALA A 92 -2.78 -25.49 22.34
N ASP A 93 -3.01 -26.79 22.60
CA ASP A 93 -3.24 -27.33 23.94
C ASP A 93 -4.44 -26.71 24.68
N GLY A 94 -5.50 -26.35 23.95
CA GLY A 94 -6.67 -25.68 24.50
C GLY A 94 -6.45 -24.21 24.88
N MET A 95 -5.27 -23.65 24.58
CA MET A 95 -4.94 -22.24 24.80
C MET A 95 -4.74 -21.51 23.47
N MET A 96 -5.26 -20.29 23.38
CA MET A 96 -4.95 -19.39 22.28
C MET A 96 -3.51 -18.88 22.42
N LYS A 97 -2.65 -19.19 21.46
CA LYS A 97 -1.27 -18.71 21.37
C LYS A 97 -1.12 -17.78 20.18
N MET A 98 -0.42 -16.65 20.38
CA MET A 98 0.02 -15.79 19.28
C MET A 98 1.38 -16.26 18.79
N ARG A 99 1.53 -16.39 17.47
CA ARG A 99 2.78 -16.85 16.85
C ARG A 99 3.11 -16.02 15.63
N GLN A 100 4.38 -15.69 15.46
CA GLN A 100 4.90 -15.11 14.23
C GLN A 100 4.82 -16.13 13.07
N VAL A 101 4.45 -15.63 11.90
CA VAL A 101 4.56 -16.34 10.61
C VAL A 101 5.52 -15.61 9.69
N GLU A 102 6.23 -16.35 8.84
CA GLU A 102 7.20 -15.76 7.90
C GLU A 102 6.53 -15.04 6.73
N SER A 103 5.33 -15.50 6.35
CA SER A 103 4.55 -14.88 5.29
C SER A 103 3.06 -15.18 5.47
N LEU A 104 2.23 -14.35 4.85
CA LEU A 104 0.78 -14.55 4.76
C LEU A 104 0.40 -14.77 3.30
N LEU A 105 -0.19 -15.92 2.98
CA LEU A 105 -0.71 -16.23 1.65
C LEU A 105 -2.05 -15.55 1.41
N ILE A 106 -2.18 -14.83 0.31
CA ILE A 106 -3.45 -14.29 -0.20
C ILE A 106 -3.68 -14.93 -1.57
N LYS A 107 -4.63 -15.86 -1.63
CA LYS A 107 -4.92 -16.62 -2.85
C LYS A 107 -5.40 -15.72 -3.98
N SER A 108 -5.23 -16.17 -5.21
CA SER A 108 -5.82 -15.52 -6.38
C SER A 108 -7.31 -15.28 -6.20
N HIS A 109 -7.76 -14.05 -6.50
CA HIS A 109 -9.15 -13.62 -6.39
C HIS A 109 -9.78 -13.77 -5.00
N ASP A 110 -8.94 -13.85 -3.95
CA ASP A 110 -9.38 -14.03 -2.57
C ASP A 110 -9.08 -12.80 -1.70
N THR A 111 -9.73 -12.74 -0.54
CA THR A 111 -9.60 -11.67 0.44
C THR A 111 -9.19 -12.24 1.79
N THR A 112 -8.10 -11.71 2.35
CA THR A 112 -7.61 -12.07 3.68
C THR A 112 -7.78 -10.91 4.65
N VAL A 113 -8.40 -11.18 5.80
CA VAL A 113 -8.67 -10.18 6.84
C VAL A 113 -7.67 -10.31 7.98
N LEU A 114 -6.92 -9.23 8.24
CA LEU A 114 -6.09 -9.08 9.44
C LEU A 114 -6.93 -8.38 10.52
N GLN A 115 -7.31 -9.11 11.57
CA GLN A 115 -8.22 -8.67 12.62
C GLN A 115 -7.80 -9.16 14.01
N PRO A 116 -8.32 -8.57 15.09
CA PRO A 116 -8.07 -9.07 16.45
C PRO A 116 -8.41 -10.56 16.56
N SER A 117 -7.56 -11.33 17.25
CA SER A 117 -7.69 -12.79 17.40
C SER A 117 -7.56 -13.62 16.11
N GLY A 118 -7.14 -13.02 15.00
CA GLY A 118 -6.78 -13.68 13.75
C GLY A 118 -5.37 -13.29 13.30
N TYR A 119 -5.15 -13.18 12.00
CA TYR A 119 -3.92 -12.57 11.50
C TYR A 119 -3.84 -11.09 11.89
N HIS A 120 -2.66 -10.59 12.22
CA HIS A 120 -2.43 -9.18 12.48
C HIS A 120 -0.96 -8.83 12.28
N LEU A 121 -0.68 -7.54 12.12
CA LEU A 121 0.69 -7.05 12.13
C LEU A 121 1.06 -6.65 13.56
N MET A 122 2.07 -7.28 14.14
CA MET A 122 2.61 -6.91 15.44
C MET A 122 3.77 -5.94 15.25
N ILE A 123 3.68 -4.78 15.90
CA ILE A 123 4.68 -3.71 15.81
C ILE A 123 5.43 -3.65 17.13
N PHE A 124 6.72 -3.94 17.11
CA PHE A 124 7.59 -3.90 18.28
C PHE A 124 8.41 -2.61 18.33
N ASN A 125 9.11 -2.39 19.44
CA ASN A 125 10.13 -1.32 19.56
C ASN A 125 9.67 0.08 19.11
N LEU A 126 8.40 0.43 19.36
CA LEU A 126 7.91 1.76 19.01
C LEU A 126 8.78 2.84 19.65
N GLU A 127 9.29 3.76 18.83
CA GLU A 127 10.10 4.89 19.30
C GLU A 127 9.28 5.87 20.14
N LYS A 128 8.01 6.07 19.74
CA LYS A 128 7.05 6.96 20.38
C LYS A 128 5.69 6.26 20.52
N PRO A 129 4.93 6.54 21.60
CA PRO A 129 3.56 6.04 21.72
C PRO A 129 2.68 6.52 20.56
N LEU A 130 1.84 5.63 20.04
CA LEU A 130 0.83 5.96 19.04
C LEU A 130 -0.45 6.40 19.76
N VAL A 131 -0.95 7.59 19.44
CA VAL A 131 -2.17 8.16 20.02
C VAL A 131 -3.24 8.40 18.94
N PRO A 132 -4.54 8.41 19.30
CA PRO A 132 -5.62 8.66 18.33
C PRO A 132 -5.43 9.95 17.52
N GLU A 133 -6.04 10.00 16.34
CA GLU A 133 -5.95 11.09 15.36
C GLU A 133 -4.57 11.25 14.69
N GLN A 134 -3.60 10.41 15.02
CA GLN A 134 -2.36 10.29 14.25
C GLN A 134 -2.54 9.38 13.03
N THR A 135 -1.65 9.54 12.06
CA THR A 135 -1.52 8.66 10.90
C THR A 135 -0.14 8.03 10.88
N VAL A 136 -0.08 6.74 10.58
CA VAL A 136 1.16 5.95 10.47
C VAL A 136 1.34 5.52 9.02
N LYS A 137 2.55 5.71 8.48
CA LYS A 137 2.91 5.18 7.16
C LYS A 137 3.52 3.79 7.28
N LEU A 138 2.95 2.82 6.56
CA LEU A 138 3.49 1.47 6.42
C LEU A 138 3.63 1.11 4.94
N THR A 139 4.60 0.28 4.62
CA THR A 139 4.76 -0.33 3.30
C THR A 139 4.66 -1.83 3.43
N LEU A 140 3.68 -2.43 2.76
CA LEU A 140 3.54 -3.87 2.61
C LEU A 140 4.40 -4.35 1.45
N ILE A 141 5.17 -5.42 1.66
CA ILE A 141 6.08 -5.98 0.64
C ILE A 141 5.63 -7.40 0.33
N PHE A 142 5.31 -7.64 -0.94
CA PHE A 142 4.87 -8.93 -1.44
C PHE A 142 6.01 -9.70 -2.12
N ASP A 143 5.90 -11.02 -2.20
CA ASP A 143 6.88 -11.93 -2.80
C ASP A 143 7.14 -11.68 -4.29
N ASN A 144 6.15 -11.14 -5.00
CA ASN A 144 6.28 -10.69 -6.39
C ASN A 144 6.98 -9.32 -6.56
N LYS A 145 7.57 -8.77 -5.48
CA LYS A 145 8.22 -7.45 -5.41
C LYS A 145 7.27 -6.26 -5.55
N ASN A 146 5.96 -6.48 -5.50
CA ASN A 146 5.02 -5.37 -5.38
C ASN A 146 5.12 -4.78 -3.97
N GLU A 147 5.04 -3.46 -3.90
CA GLU A 147 4.96 -2.72 -2.65
C GLU A 147 3.67 -1.92 -2.64
N VAL A 148 2.99 -1.93 -1.49
CA VAL A 148 1.78 -1.14 -1.25
C VAL A 148 2.06 -0.21 -0.08
N GLU A 149 2.16 1.08 -0.36
CA GLU A 149 2.27 2.12 0.66
C GLU A 149 0.90 2.48 1.21
N LEU A 150 0.80 2.59 2.52
CA LEU A 150 -0.44 2.81 3.25
C LEU A 150 -0.28 3.94 4.26
N GLU A 151 -1.32 4.74 4.40
CA GLU A 151 -1.48 5.71 5.48
C GLU A 151 -2.61 5.23 6.41
N LEU A 152 -2.24 4.74 7.59
CA LEU A 152 -3.17 4.10 8.52
C LEU A 152 -3.53 5.06 9.67
N PRO A 153 -4.81 5.37 9.90
CA PRO A 153 -5.22 6.11 11.08
C PRO A 153 -4.98 5.30 12.35
N VAL A 154 -4.58 5.98 13.42
CA VAL A 154 -4.45 5.39 14.76
C VAL A 154 -5.82 5.40 15.45
N GLN A 155 -6.34 4.22 15.78
CA GLN A 155 -7.64 4.05 16.43
C GLN A 155 -7.52 3.76 17.93
N SER A 156 -8.45 4.32 18.71
CA SER A 156 -8.51 4.08 20.15
C SER A 156 -8.95 2.66 20.51
N ILE A 157 -8.45 2.18 21.65
CA ILE A 157 -8.79 0.86 22.20
C ILE A 157 -10.30 0.74 22.53
N LYS A 158 -10.96 1.85 22.87
CA LYS A 158 -12.39 1.85 23.25
C LYS A 158 -13.33 1.57 22.07
N LYS A 159 -12.97 2.01 20.86
CA LYS A 159 -13.80 1.84 19.64
C LYS A 159 -13.88 0.36 19.22
N GLN A 160 -12.84 -0.44 19.50
CA GLN A 160 -12.82 -1.87 19.21
C GLN A 160 -13.70 -2.71 20.14
N LYS A 161 -13.79 -2.37 21.44
CA LYS A 161 -14.66 -3.10 22.40
C LYS A 161 -16.14 -3.12 22.00
N LYS A 162 -16.63 -2.09 21.30
CA LYS A 162 -18.03 -2.07 20.83
C LYS A 162 -18.32 -3.06 19.70
N LYS A 163 -17.34 -3.38 18.84
CA LYS A 163 -17.53 -4.35 17.75
C LYS A 163 -17.35 -5.81 18.18
N ALA A 164 -16.61 -6.08 19.25
CA ALA A 164 -16.27 -7.43 19.69
C ALA A 164 -17.33 -8.14 20.56
N HIS A 165 -18.45 -7.48 20.90
CA HIS A 165 -19.48 -8.02 21.80
C HIS A 165 -20.88 -8.19 21.16
N GLU A 166 -21.03 -8.08 19.83
CA GLU A 166 -22.32 -8.25 19.13
C GLU A 166 -22.53 -9.66 18.52
N HIS A 167 -21.87 -10.69 19.04
CA HIS A 167 -22.15 -12.09 18.67
C HIS A 167 -22.41 -12.93 19.91
N HIS A 168 -23.58 -12.81 20.52
CA HIS A 168 -24.22 -13.85 21.32
C HIS A 168 -25.70 -13.50 21.51
N HIS A 169 -26.54 -13.93 20.56
CA HIS A 169 -27.93 -14.33 20.78
C HIS A 169 -28.29 -15.38 19.73
#